data_AF-A0A968P6E3-F1
#
_entry.id   AF-A0A968P6E3-F1
#
_cell.length_a   1.000
_cell.length_b   1.000
_cell.length_c   1.000
_cell.angle_alpha   90.00
_cell.angle_beta   90.00
_cell.angle_gamma   90.00
#
_symmetry.space_group_name_H-M   'P 1'
#
loop_
_entity.id
_entity.type
_entity.pdbx_description
1 polymer ?
#
loop_
_entity_poly.entity_id
_entity_poly.type
_entity_poly.pdbx_seq_one_letter_code
_entity_poly.pdbx_strand_id
1 'polypeptide(L)'
;MDVVAYSEEVHLYNDLAIGRVDAVLLDEPIALYYGKPNPALKLVGPPIGRIEYGIATRKEDTEFSRRIDKAVRELIRDGTLRGILERWGLWNTLTAEEWKMSPEPQGPATSYEEYLKTAWRETGWQERVARYVSFLPLLAKGALMTLRISVLSMVLAMVIGLFTALARLYGPLALRWGAIALCRGFSWHALVDSALLDFLRASPCGPAV
;
A
#
# COMPACT_ATOMS: atom_id res chain seq x y z
N MET A 1 7.45 31.82 -11.80
CA MET A 1 6.84 30.90 -10.83
C MET A 1 7.29 29.52 -11.24
N ASP A 2 8.08 28.85 -10.39
CA ASP A 2 8.53 27.49 -10.67
C ASP A 2 7.43 26.52 -10.25
N VAL A 3 7.13 25.52 -11.08
CA VAL A 3 6.01 24.59 -10.87
C VAL A 3 6.56 23.19 -10.76
N VAL A 4 6.39 22.59 -9.59
CA VAL A 4 6.83 21.22 -9.31
C VAL A 4 5.61 20.32 -9.23
N ALA A 5 5.58 19.29 -10.08
CA ALA A 5 4.54 18.27 -10.06
C ALA A 5 4.94 17.11 -9.14
N TYR A 6 3.99 16.62 -8.35
CA TYR A 6 4.15 15.45 -7.48
C TYR A 6 3.21 14.33 -7.93
N SER A 7 3.68 13.09 -7.81
CA SER A 7 2.86 11.90 -8.06
C SER A 7 2.01 11.52 -6.84
N GLU A 8 2.46 11.86 -5.63
CA GLU A 8 1.75 11.57 -4.39
C GLU A 8 1.54 12.84 -3.57
N GLU A 9 0.31 13.04 -3.09
CA GLU A 9 -0.10 14.21 -2.32
C GLU A 9 0.64 14.31 -0.97
N VAL A 10 1.00 13.17 -0.38
CA VAL A 10 1.67 13.13 0.94
C VAL A 10 3.04 13.81 0.90
N HIS A 11 3.81 13.63 -0.19
CA HIS A 11 5.11 14.28 -0.34
C HIS A 11 4.99 15.79 -0.40
N LEU A 12 3.97 16.26 -1.11
CA LEU A 12 3.73 17.67 -1.33
C LEU A 12 3.38 18.42 -0.03
N TYR A 13 2.67 17.78 0.91
CA TYR A 13 2.47 18.36 2.25
C TYR A 13 3.73 18.38 3.11
N ASN A 14 4.56 17.35 3.03
CA ASN A 14 5.83 17.31 3.76
C ASN A 14 6.79 18.40 3.26
N ASP A 15 6.85 18.60 1.95
CA ASP A 15 7.70 19.62 1.33
C ASP A 15 7.26 21.04 1.65
N LEU A 16 5.95 21.27 1.74
CA LEU A 16 5.41 22.53 2.22
C LEU A 16 5.75 22.74 3.72
N ALA A 17 5.63 21.69 4.54
CA ALA A 17 5.93 21.77 5.98
C ALA A 17 7.42 22.07 6.28
N ILE A 18 8.35 21.57 5.44
CA ILE A 18 9.79 21.85 5.57
C ILE A 18 10.24 23.11 4.80
N GLY A 19 9.32 23.79 4.11
CA GLY A 19 9.61 25.02 3.36
C GLY A 19 10.37 24.82 2.04
N ARG A 20 10.30 23.63 1.44
CA ARG A 20 10.88 23.36 0.11
C ARG A 20 10.03 23.95 -1.02
N VAL A 21 8.74 24.15 -0.77
CA VAL A 21 7.81 24.87 -1.65
C VAL A 21 7.05 25.92 -0.84
N ASP A 22 6.69 27.04 -1.48
CA ASP A 22 6.02 28.15 -0.81
C ASP A 22 4.51 27.94 -0.65
N ALA A 23 3.90 27.23 -1.61
CA ALA A 23 2.48 27.00 -1.66
C ALA A 23 2.16 25.72 -2.45
N VAL A 24 0.97 25.21 -2.19
CA VAL A 24 0.42 24.01 -2.79
C VAL A 24 -0.98 24.33 -3.30
N LEU A 25 -1.27 23.88 -4.52
CA LEU A 25 -2.60 23.96 -5.10
C LEU A 25 -3.19 22.55 -5.22
N LEU A 26 -4.29 22.31 -4.53
CA LEU A 26 -5.05 21.06 -4.53
C LEU A 26 -6.54 21.36 -4.62
N ASP A 27 -7.31 20.33 -4.94
CA ASP A 27 -8.75 20.31 -4.80
C ASP A 27 -9.19 20.45 -3.33
N GLU A 28 -10.36 21.06 -3.15
CA GLU A 28 -10.88 21.41 -1.82
C GLU A 28 -11.06 20.19 -0.90
N PRO A 29 -11.64 19.05 -1.32
CA PRO A 29 -11.80 17.89 -0.44
C PRO A 29 -10.46 17.38 0.12
N ILE A 30 -9.44 17.28 -0.72
CA ILE A 30 -8.11 16.78 -0.33
C ILE A 30 -7.44 17.79 0.62
N ALA A 31 -7.54 19.08 0.32
CA ALA A 31 -7.01 20.13 1.16
C ALA A 31 -7.69 20.18 2.55
N LEU A 32 -9.01 19.92 2.62
CA LEU A 32 -9.78 19.87 3.86
C LEU A 32 -9.49 18.63 4.73
N TYR A 33 -9.19 17.48 4.11
CA TYR A 33 -8.95 16.23 4.83
C TYR A 33 -7.48 16.02 5.20
N TYR A 34 -6.54 16.38 4.34
CA TYR A 34 -5.12 16.11 4.60
C TYR A 34 -4.34 17.35 5.02
N GLY A 35 -4.69 18.52 4.47
CA GLY A 35 -4.04 19.78 4.79
C GLY A 35 -4.50 20.37 6.12
N LYS A 36 -5.81 20.65 6.25
CA LYS A 36 -6.38 21.36 7.41
C LYS A 36 -6.12 20.71 8.77
N PRO A 37 -6.11 19.37 8.91
CA PRO A 37 -5.83 18.76 10.22
C PRO A 37 -4.36 18.84 10.65
N ASN A 38 -3.44 19.11 9.72
CA ASN A 38 -2.02 19.25 10.03
C ASN A 38 -1.73 20.65 10.61
N PRO A 39 -1.26 20.76 11.88
CA PRO A 39 -1.03 22.06 12.52
C PRO A 39 0.09 22.88 11.87
N ALA A 40 0.97 22.27 11.08
CA ALA A 40 2.02 22.97 10.34
C ALA A 40 1.49 23.68 9.08
N LEU A 41 0.26 23.39 8.66
CA LEU A 41 -0.31 23.86 7.41
C LEU A 41 -1.53 24.73 7.65
N LYS A 42 -1.82 25.61 6.69
CA LYS A 42 -3.02 26.45 6.70
C LYS A 42 -3.57 26.60 5.28
N LEU A 43 -4.89 26.52 5.16
CA LEU A 43 -5.60 26.88 3.94
C LEU A 43 -5.59 28.41 3.80
N VAL A 44 -5.28 28.91 2.60
CA VAL A 44 -5.15 30.35 2.33
C VAL A 44 -5.84 30.74 1.03
N GLY A 45 -6.40 31.95 1.01
CA GLY A 45 -7.00 32.56 -0.17
C GLY A 45 -8.37 32.01 -0.54
N PRO A 46 -9.06 32.66 -1.50
CA PRO A 46 -10.27 32.13 -2.10
C PRO A 46 -9.97 30.99 -3.09
N PRO A 47 -10.96 30.15 -3.46
CA PRO A 47 -10.80 29.14 -4.50
C PRO A 47 -10.31 29.74 -5.83
N ILE A 48 -9.32 29.09 -6.46
CA ILE A 48 -8.64 29.58 -7.68
C ILE A 48 -9.24 28.95 -8.97
N GLY A 49 -10.32 28.18 -8.85
CA GLY A 49 -11.00 27.57 -9.99
C GLY A 49 -12.16 26.67 -9.60
N ARG A 50 -12.77 26.05 -10.61
CA ARG A 50 -13.83 25.06 -10.48
C ARG A 50 -13.39 23.75 -11.15
N ILE A 51 -13.59 22.65 -10.45
CA ILE A 51 -13.35 21.30 -10.93
C ILE A 51 -14.65 20.50 -10.73
N GLU A 52 -15.01 19.70 -11.73
CA GLU A 52 -16.17 18.82 -11.69
C GLU A 52 -15.70 17.37 -11.69
N TYR A 53 -16.22 16.59 -10.73
CA TYR A 53 -15.95 15.16 -10.69
C TYR A 53 -17.00 14.40 -11.49
N GLY A 54 -16.55 13.47 -12.32
CA GLY A 54 -17.39 12.59 -13.11
C GLY A 54 -17.02 11.13 -12.90
N ILE A 55 -18.00 10.24 -13.13
CA ILE A 55 -17.77 8.79 -13.11
C ILE A 55 -17.39 8.36 -14.52
N ALA A 56 -16.12 7.99 -14.72
CA ALA A 56 -15.63 7.55 -16.02
C ALA A 56 -16.01 6.09 -16.31
N THR A 57 -16.55 5.85 -17.50
CA THR A 57 -16.94 4.54 -18.03
C THR A 57 -16.26 4.29 -19.38
N ARG A 58 -16.34 3.06 -19.90
CA ARG A 58 -15.88 2.77 -21.27
C ARG A 58 -16.73 3.56 -22.28
N LYS A 59 -16.10 4.08 -23.34
CA LYS A 59 -16.73 5.00 -24.30
C LYS A 59 -17.93 4.37 -25.01
N GLU A 60 -17.88 3.07 -25.24
CA GLU A 60 -18.91 2.28 -25.90
C GLU A 60 -20.12 1.96 -24.99
N ASP A 61 -19.94 1.98 -23.67
CA ASP A 61 -20.96 1.58 -22.69
C ASP A 61 -21.95 2.73 -22.37
N THR A 62 -22.60 3.24 -23.42
CA THR A 62 -23.52 4.38 -23.33
C THR A 62 -24.80 4.08 -22.53
N GLU A 63 -25.28 2.83 -22.55
CA GLU A 63 -26.43 2.43 -21.74
C GLU A 63 -26.09 2.44 -20.24
N PHE A 64 -24.95 1.87 -19.87
CA PHE A 64 -24.48 1.83 -18.49
C PHE A 64 -24.27 3.25 -17.94
N SER A 65 -23.62 4.11 -18.73
CA SER A 65 -23.41 5.52 -18.39
C SER A 65 -24.73 6.25 -18.13
N ARG A 66 -25.74 6.07 -19.01
CA ARG A 66 -27.08 6.65 -18.81
C ARG A 66 -27.76 6.17 -17.52
N ARG A 67 -27.54 4.90 -17.14
CA ARG A 67 -28.09 4.34 -15.89
C ARG A 67 -27.42 4.95 -14.67
N ILE A 68 -26.10 5.12 -14.69
CA ILE A 68 -25.35 5.82 -13.63
C ILE A 68 -25.86 7.25 -13.49
N ASP A 69 -25.93 7.99 -14.60
CA ASP A 69 -26.39 9.38 -14.58
C ASP A 69 -27.80 9.52 -14.02
N LYS A 70 -28.69 8.58 -14.37
CA LYS A 70 -30.05 8.54 -13.83
C LYS A 70 -30.03 8.31 -12.32
N ALA A 71 -29.28 7.33 -11.84
CA ALA A 71 -29.17 7.04 -10.40
C ALA A 71 -28.59 8.22 -9.62
N VAL A 72 -27.52 8.86 -10.11
CA VAL A 72 -26.93 10.05 -9.47
C VAL A 72 -27.92 11.20 -9.43
N ARG A 73 -28.66 11.46 -10.52
CA ARG A 73 -29.71 12.50 -10.54
C ARG A 73 -30.84 12.21 -9.56
N GLU A 74 -31.24 10.95 -9.40
CA GLU A 74 -32.25 10.56 -8.41
C GLU A 74 -31.74 10.83 -6.97
N LEU A 75 -30.49 10.47 -6.66
CA LEU A 75 -29.85 10.74 -5.37
C LEU A 75 -29.64 12.24 -5.07
N ILE A 76 -29.45 13.06 -6.10
CA ILE A 76 -29.42 14.52 -5.94
C ILE A 76 -30.82 15.02 -5.62
N ARG A 77 -31.82 14.59 -6.40
CA ARG A 77 -33.21 15.08 -6.27
C ARG A 77 -33.88 14.68 -4.96
N ASP A 78 -33.59 13.50 -4.44
CA ASP A 78 -34.14 13.02 -3.16
C ASP A 78 -33.36 13.54 -1.94
N GLY A 79 -32.24 14.24 -2.16
CA GLY A 79 -31.41 14.83 -1.11
C GLY A 79 -30.43 13.86 -0.45
N THR A 80 -30.39 12.59 -0.86
CA THR A 80 -29.47 11.59 -0.30
C THR A 80 -28.02 12.01 -0.50
N LEU A 81 -27.65 12.45 -1.71
CA LEU A 81 -26.28 12.84 -2.01
C LEU A 81 -25.87 14.10 -1.24
N ARG A 82 -26.79 15.07 -1.08
CA ARG A 82 -26.57 16.23 -0.21
C ARG A 82 -26.30 15.80 1.23
N GLY A 83 -27.12 14.90 1.78
CA GLY A 83 -26.92 14.39 3.15
C GLY A 83 -25.60 13.63 3.33
N ILE A 84 -25.08 12.98 2.28
CA ILE A 84 -23.74 12.39 2.31
C ILE A 84 -22.67 13.49 2.37
N LEU A 85 -22.74 14.49 1.47
CA LEU A 85 -21.76 15.58 1.41
C LEU A 85 -21.73 16.40 2.70
N GLU A 86 -22.89 16.73 3.27
CA GLU A 86 -22.97 17.45 4.54
C GLU A 86 -22.34 16.66 5.69
N ARG A 87 -22.65 15.36 5.80
CA ARG A 87 -22.11 14.48 6.85
C ARG A 87 -20.58 14.40 6.81
N TRP A 88 -20.01 14.44 5.61
CA TRP A 88 -18.56 14.46 5.38
C TRP A 88 -17.97 15.88 5.29
N GLY A 89 -18.73 16.93 5.56
CA GLY A 89 -18.23 18.31 5.55
C GLY A 89 -17.77 18.80 4.17
N LEU A 90 -18.28 18.19 3.09
CA LEU A 90 -17.95 18.48 1.69
C LEU A 90 -19.04 19.29 0.97
N TRP A 91 -20.13 19.64 1.65
CA TRP A 91 -21.14 20.52 1.08
C TRP A 91 -20.61 21.96 1.00
N ASN A 92 -20.54 22.51 -0.21
CA ASN A 92 -19.99 23.84 -0.47
C ASN A 92 -20.91 24.67 -1.39
N THR A 93 -20.63 25.97 -1.49
CA THR A 93 -21.44 26.92 -2.26
C THR A 93 -21.47 26.58 -3.75
N LEU A 94 -20.35 26.14 -4.34
CA LEU A 94 -20.28 25.77 -5.76
C LEU A 94 -21.22 24.60 -6.10
N THR A 95 -21.27 23.58 -5.23
CA THR A 95 -22.16 22.43 -5.40
C THR A 95 -23.62 22.84 -5.21
N ALA A 96 -23.90 23.70 -4.23
CA ALA A 96 -25.24 24.21 -3.98
C ALA A 96 -25.78 25.03 -5.15
N GLU A 97 -24.95 25.90 -5.75
CA GLU A 97 -25.29 26.65 -6.95
C GLU A 97 -25.57 25.73 -8.14
N GLU A 98 -24.71 24.72 -8.36
CA GLU A 98 -24.85 23.76 -9.45
C GLU A 98 -26.15 22.96 -9.35
N TRP A 99 -26.50 22.51 -8.14
CA TRP A 99 -27.70 21.69 -7.91
C TRP A 99 -28.94 22.53 -7.59
N LYS A 100 -28.83 23.87 -7.62
CA LYS A 100 -29.90 24.82 -7.29
C LYS A 100 -30.52 24.57 -5.92
N MET A 101 -29.65 24.31 -4.93
CA MET A 101 -30.02 24.04 -3.54
C MET A 101 -29.52 25.15 -2.61
N SER A 102 -30.02 25.19 -1.37
CA SER A 102 -29.51 26.12 -0.36
C SER A 102 -28.03 25.82 -0.02
N PRO A 103 -27.14 26.83 0.03
CA PRO A 103 -25.74 26.65 0.38
C PRO A 103 -25.53 26.36 1.86
N GLU A 104 -26.48 26.73 2.74
CA GLU A 104 -26.37 26.45 4.16
C GLU A 104 -26.52 24.95 4.44
N PRO A 105 -25.60 24.32 5.19
CA PRO A 105 -25.73 22.93 5.62
C PRO A 105 -26.98 22.73 6.48
N GLN A 106 -27.72 21.63 6.26
CA GLN A 106 -28.90 21.30 7.05
C GLN A 106 -28.55 20.52 8.34
N GLY A 107 -27.38 19.89 8.40
CA GLY A 107 -26.93 19.13 9.56
C GLY A 107 -25.43 19.27 9.86
N PRO A 108 -24.99 18.81 11.05
CA PRO A 108 -23.59 18.82 11.43
C PRO A 108 -22.77 17.81 10.61
N ALA A 109 -21.51 18.14 10.35
CA ALA A 109 -20.56 17.29 9.63
C ALA A 109 -19.99 16.18 10.55
N THR A 110 -20.86 15.32 11.06
CA THR A 110 -20.55 14.34 12.12
C THR A 110 -19.35 13.45 11.79
N SER A 111 -19.31 12.89 10.58
CA SER A 111 -18.22 12.02 10.15
C SER A 111 -16.91 12.79 9.95
N TYR A 112 -16.98 14.03 9.48
CA TYR A 112 -15.80 14.88 9.36
C TYR A 112 -15.23 15.27 10.73
N GLU A 113 -16.07 15.62 11.70
CA GLU A 113 -15.62 15.94 13.06
C GLU A 113 -15.01 14.72 13.77
N GLU A 114 -15.59 13.53 13.56
CA GLU A 114 -15.00 12.28 14.04
C GLU A 114 -13.65 12.00 13.38
N TYR A 115 -13.54 12.23 12.07
CA TYR A 115 -12.28 12.18 11.36
C TYR A 115 -11.26 13.16 11.97
N LEU A 116 -11.60 14.43 12.19
CA LEU A 116 -10.69 15.42 12.79
C LEU A 116 -10.19 15.02 14.19
N LYS A 117 -11.00 14.32 14.98
CA LYS A 117 -10.57 13.81 16.31
C LYS A 117 -9.54 12.68 16.21
N THR A 118 -9.43 12.01 15.06
CA THR A 118 -8.53 10.88 14.84
C THR A 118 -7.34 11.26 13.96
N ALA A 119 -7.59 12.06 12.92
CA ALA A 119 -6.62 12.63 12.01
C ALA A 119 -5.73 13.61 12.79
N TRP A 120 -4.46 13.24 12.97
CA TRP A 120 -3.46 14.02 13.71
C TRP A 120 -3.72 14.15 15.22
N ARG A 121 -4.19 13.08 15.87
CA ARG A 121 -3.97 12.94 17.32
C ARG A 121 -2.48 12.96 17.61
N GLU A 122 -2.01 14.02 18.27
CA GLU A 122 -0.74 14.00 18.99
C GLU A 122 -0.83 12.92 20.06
N THR A 123 -0.41 11.70 19.68
CA THR A 123 -0.36 10.59 20.62
C THR A 123 0.68 10.90 21.67
N GLY A 124 0.23 11.16 22.90
CA GLY A 124 1.11 11.22 24.05
C GLY A 124 1.94 9.94 24.18
N TRP A 125 3.07 10.03 24.86
CA TRP A 125 4.00 8.91 25.05
C TRP A 125 3.29 7.62 25.51
N GLN A 126 2.30 7.73 26.40
CA GLN A 126 1.54 6.58 26.92
C GLN A 126 0.75 5.83 25.84
N GLU A 127 0.13 6.55 24.90
CA GLU A 127 -0.65 5.94 23.81
C GLU A 127 0.24 5.27 22.77
N ARG A 128 1.43 5.85 22.53
CA ARG A 128 2.46 5.22 21.70
C ARG A 128 2.89 3.88 22.29
N VAL A 129 3.20 3.86 23.59
CA VAL A 129 3.56 2.63 24.30
C VAL A 129 2.42 1.62 24.27
N ALA A 130 1.18 2.03 24.58
CA ALA A 130 0.02 1.15 24.55
C ALA A 130 -0.20 0.51 23.16
N ARG A 131 0.03 1.27 22.09
CA ARG A 131 -0.03 0.78 20.71
C ARG A 131 1.10 -0.22 20.41
N TYR A 132 2.34 0.05 20.81
CA TYR A 132 3.43 -0.91 20.63
C TYR A 132 3.15 -2.23 21.38
N VAL A 133 2.64 -2.13 22.61
CA VAL A 133 2.27 -3.29 23.41
C VAL A 133 1.12 -4.07 22.76
N SER A 134 0.14 -3.41 22.15
CA SER A 134 -0.96 -4.10 21.45
C SER A 134 -0.50 -4.86 20.20
N PHE A 135 0.62 -4.49 19.60
CA PHE A 135 1.23 -5.22 18.48
C PHE A 135 2.08 -6.43 18.90
N LEU A 136 2.54 -6.51 20.15
CA LEU A 136 3.29 -7.66 20.67
C LEU A 136 2.63 -9.03 20.41
N PRO A 137 1.31 -9.24 20.64
CA PRO A 137 0.70 -10.54 20.35
C PRO A 137 0.72 -10.91 18.86
N LEU A 138 0.68 -9.93 17.95
CA LEU A 138 0.81 -10.16 16.51
C LEU A 138 2.25 -10.57 16.16
N LEU A 139 3.24 -9.86 16.71
CA LEU A 139 4.65 -10.21 16.54
C LEU A 139 4.96 -11.59 17.11
N ALA A 140 4.43 -11.92 18.29
CA ALA A 140 4.58 -13.24 18.91
C ALA A 140 3.99 -14.36 18.05
N LYS A 141 2.80 -14.15 17.45
CA LYS A 141 2.21 -15.11 16.50
C LYS A 141 3.10 -15.31 15.27
N GLY A 142 3.65 -14.23 14.72
CA GLY A 142 4.58 -14.28 13.59
C GLY A 142 5.86 -15.04 13.93
N ALA A 143 6.51 -14.69 15.05
CA ALA A 143 7.71 -15.36 15.55
C ALA A 143 7.46 -16.85 15.84
N LEU A 144 6.29 -17.20 16.37
CA LEU A 144 5.94 -18.60 16.62
C LEU A 144 5.78 -19.39 15.32
N MET A 145 5.22 -18.78 14.27
CA MET A 145 5.10 -19.47 12.98
C MET A 145 6.45 -19.72 12.31
N THR A 146 7.38 -18.76 12.35
CA THR A 146 8.73 -18.98 11.82
C THR A 146 9.45 -20.09 12.58
N LEU A 147 9.37 -20.08 13.91
CA LEU A 147 9.97 -21.12 14.75
C LEU A 147 9.39 -22.52 14.43
N ARG A 148 8.06 -22.62 14.30
CA ARG A 148 7.38 -23.88 13.98
C ARG A 148 7.84 -24.44 12.63
N ILE A 149 7.94 -23.60 11.61
CA ILE A 149 8.37 -24.02 10.27
C ILE A 149 9.83 -24.49 10.35
N SER A 150 10.73 -23.74 10.98
CA SER A 150 12.13 -24.12 11.11
C SER A 150 12.33 -25.46 11.83
N VAL A 151 11.61 -25.70 12.92
CA VAL A 151 11.70 -26.97 13.67
C VAL A 151 11.16 -28.14 12.84
N LEU A 152 10.03 -27.98 12.16
CA LEU A 152 9.48 -29.01 11.29
C LEU A 152 10.42 -29.34 10.13
N SER A 153 11.01 -28.32 9.50
CA SER A 153 12.02 -28.50 8.45
C SER A 153 13.26 -29.24 8.95
N MET A 154 13.74 -28.91 10.15
CA MET A 154 14.90 -29.56 10.75
C MET A 154 14.63 -31.04 11.05
N VAL A 155 13.48 -31.35 11.65
CA VAL A 155 13.09 -32.75 11.94
C VAL A 155 12.94 -33.54 10.64
N LEU A 156 12.28 -32.97 9.63
CA LEU A 156 12.12 -33.62 8.33
C LEU A 156 13.48 -33.89 7.67
N ALA A 157 14.40 -32.92 7.70
CA ALA A 157 15.75 -33.07 7.18
C ALA A 157 16.54 -34.17 7.90
N MET A 158 16.45 -34.25 9.23
CA MET A 158 17.09 -35.31 10.02
C MET A 158 16.53 -36.70 9.69
N VAL A 159 15.22 -36.83 9.53
CA VAL A 159 14.58 -38.10 9.17
C VAL A 159 15.02 -38.55 7.77
N ILE A 160 15.02 -37.65 6.79
CA ILE A 160 15.48 -37.94 5.42
C ILE A 160 16.98 -38.29 5.43
N GLY A 161 17.79 -37.55 6.18
CA GLY A 161 19.23 -37.80 6.33
C GLY A 161 19.52 -39.17 6.94
N LEU A 162 18.83 -39.53 8.02
CA LEU A 162 18.97 -40.82 8.69
C LEU A 162 18.52 -41.97 7.78
N PHE A 163 17.39 -41.81 7.09
CA PHE A 163 16.91 -42.82 6.14
C PHE A 163 17.91 -43.03 5.00
N THR A 164 18.49 -41.94 4.46
CA THR A 164 19.53 -41.99 3.44
C THR A 164 20.79 -42.70 3.94
N ALA A 165 21.20 -42.47 5.19
CA ALA A 165 22.34 -43.15 5.80
C ALA A 165 22.09 -44.66 5.97
N LEU A 166 20.92 -45.06 6.46
CA LEU A 166 20.55 -46.47 6.62
C LEU A 166 20.44 -47.21 5.29
N ALA A 167 19.83 -46.59 4.27
CA ALA A 167 19.74 -47.14 2.92
C ALA A 167 21.13 -47.41 2.31
N ARG A 168 22.14 -46.60 2.65
CA ARG A 168 23.53 -46.82 2.21
C ARG A 168 24.22 -47.99 2.92
N LEU A 169 23.96 -48.14 4.22
CA LEU A 169 24.64 -49.12 5.06
C LEU A 169 24.05 -50.53 4.91
N TYR A 170 22.72 -50.64 4.84
CA TYR A 170 22.00 -51.92 4.85
C TYR A 170 21.13 -52.19 3.62
N GLY A 171 21.00 -51.24 2.68
CA GLY A 171 20.10 -51.38 1.55
C GLY A 171 20.55 -52.41 0.51
N PRO A 172 19.61 -53.07 -0.20
CA PRO A 172 19.93 -53.87 -1.38
C PRO A 172 20.52 -53.01 -2.49
N LEU A 173 21.23 -53.62 -3.46
CA LEU A 173 22.05 -52.90 -4.45
C LEU A 173 21.32 -51.71 -5.10
N ALA A 174 20.07 -51.89 -5.54
CA ALA A 174 19.25 -50.84 -6.17
C ALA A 174 19.00 -49.61 -5.27
N LEU A 175 18.74 -49.81 -3.97
CA LEU A 175 18.52 -48.71 -3.01
C LEU A 175 19.80 -47.93 -2.71
N ARG A 176 20.96 -48.61 -2.68
CA ARG A 176 22.27 -47.97 -2.49
C ARG A 176 22.62 -47.07 -3.66
N TRP A 177 22.38 -47.52 -4.89
CA TRP A 177 22.56 -46.71 -6.10
C TRP A 177 21.67 -45.45 -6.07
N GLY A 178 20.41 -45.57 -5.65
CA GLY A 178 19.49 -44.44 -5.49
C GLY A 178 19.95 -43.39 -4.46
N ALA A 179 20.42 -43.83 -3.29
CA ALA A 179 20.94 -42.95 -2.23
C ALA A 179 22.30 -42.31 -2.59
N ILE A 180 23.09 -42.93 -3.47
CA ILE A 180 24.32 -42.36 -4.03
C ILE A 180 23.97 -41.30 -5.09
N ALA A 181 22.99 -41.57 -5.96
CA ALA A 181 22.52 -40.64 -6.97
C ALA A 181 21.93 -39.36 -6.36
N LEU A 182 21.13 -39.47 -5.28
CA LEU A 182 20.56 -38.32 -4.57
C LEU A 182 21.63 -37.37 -4.01
N CYS A 183 22.70 -37.89 -3.40
CA CYS A 183 23.79 -37.04 -2.89
C CYS A 183 24.72 -36.52 -3.99
N ARG A 184 24.92 -37.27 -5.09
CA ARG A 184 25.65 -36.75 -6.26
C ARG A 184 24.87 -35.62 -6.93
N GLY A 185 23.54 -35.73 -7.01
CA GLY A 185 22.67 -34.64 -7.42
C GLY A 185 22.72 -33.42 -6.49
N PHE A 186 22.92 -33.60 -5.18
CA PHE A 186 23.06 -32.44 -4.27
C PHE A 186 24.43 -31.75 -4.35
N SER A 187 25.44 -32.40 -4.94
CA SER A 187 26.76 -31.80 -5.18
C SER A 187 26.84 -30.89 -6.41
N TRP A 188 25.71 -30.50 -7.02
CA TRP A 188 25.67 -29.61 -8.19
C TRP A 188 26.39 -28.26 -8.00
N HIS A 189 26.67 -27.81 -6.76
CA HIS A 189 27.55 -26.65 -6.54
C HIS A 189 29.00 -26.88 -7.04
N ALA A 190 29.53 -28.10 -6.94
CA ALA A 190 30.87 -28.41 -7.47
C ALA A 190 30.90 -28.42 -9.01
N LEU A 191 29.77 -28.73 -9.67
CA LEU A 191 29.63 -28.69 -11.12
C LEU A 191 29.37 -27.27 -11.64
N VAL A 192 28.67 -26.44 -10.86
CA VAL A 192 28.55 -25.00 -11.13
C VAL A 192 29.90 -24.31 -10.95
N ASP A 193 30.71 -24.66 -9.95
CA ASP A 193 32.06 -24.10 -9.78
C ASP A 193 33.00 -24.51 -10.91
N SER A 194 32.95 -25.77 -11.39
CA SER A 194 33.74 -26.17 -12.58
C SER A 194 33.26 -25.48 -13.85
N ALA A 195 31.94 -25.32 -14.05
CA ALA A 195 31.38 -24.63 -15.21
C ALA A 195 31.66 -23.12 -15.19
N LEU A 196 31.68 -22.50 -14.00
CA LEU A 196 32.02 -21.09 -13.81
C LEU A 196 33.53 -20.85 -14.03
N LEU A 197 34.40 -21.77 -13.56
CA LEU A 197 35.84 -21.72 -13.81
C LEU A 197 36.20 -21.95 -15.29
N ASP A 198 35.48 -22.84 -15.98
CA ASP A 198 35.65 -23.04 -17.43
C ASP A 198 35.12 -21.84 -18.23
N PHE A 199 34.03 -21.19 -17.78
CA PHE A 199 33.52 -19.95 -18.38
C PHE A 199 34.49 -18.76 -18.19
N LEU A 200 35.15 -18.67 -17.03
CA LEU A 200 36.19 -17.66 -16.76
C LEU A 200 37.48 -17.92 -17.55
N ARG A 201 37.81 -19.19 -17.86
CA ARG A 201 38.93 -19.53 -18.78
C ARG A 201 38.62 -19.32 -20.25
N ALA A 202 37.34 -19.39 -20.64
CA ALA A 202 36.89 -19.23 -22.01
C ALA A 202 36.68 -17.75 -22.43
N SER A 203 36.95 -16.78 -21.55
CA SER A 203 36.93 -15.36 -21.90
C SER A 203 38.25 -14.96 -22.58
N PRO A 204 38.29 -14.63 -23.88
CA PRO A 204 39.48 -14.13 -24.53
C PRO A 204 39.70 -12.67 -24.11
N CYS A 205 40.34 -12.44 -22.96
CA CYS A 205 41.13 -11.23 -22.80
C CYS A 205 42.38 -11.38 -23.67
N GLY A 206 42.28 -10.94 -24.92
CA GLY A 206 43.44 -10.69 -25.76
C GLY A 206 44.30 -9.60 -25.10
N PRO A 207 45.63 -9.73 -25.09
CA PRO A 207 46.50 -8.66 -24.62
C PRO A 207 46.43 -7.50 -25.61
N ALA A 208 46.28 -6.31 -25.03
CA ALA A 208 46.48 -5.04 -25.70
C ALA A 208 47.88 -4.98 -26.34
N VAL A 209 47.91 -4.83 -27.66
CA VAL A 209 48.89 -4.06 -28.45
C VAL A 209 48.11 -3.34 -29.54
#